data_AF-A0A2A7BGU7-F1
#
_entry.id   AF-A0A2A7BGU7-F1
#
_cell.length_a   1.000
_cell.length_b   1.000
_cell.length_c   1.000
_cell.angle_alpha   90.00
_cell.angle_beta   90.00
_cell.angle_gamma   90.00
#
_symmetry.space_group_name_H-M   'P 1'
#
loop_
_entity.id
_entity.type
_entity.pdbx_description
1 polymer ?
#
loop_
_entity_poly.entity_id
_entity_poly.type
_entity_poly.pdbx_seq_one_letter_code
_entity_poly.pdbx_strand_id
1 'polypeptide(L)'
;MNDITLSNKEVKKMKETKKPGEPLETAGRAQEIQLSQLDDRILCQIDETVIQNVKAYSFAQSSNGKALLNLSIEVNAEVVSTTIQVQRQPHL
;
A
#
# COMPACT_ATOMS: atom_id res chain seq x y z
N MET A 1 2.41 14.53 66.38
CA MET A 1 1.47 14.17 65.31
C MET A 1 2.19 14.45 63.99
N ASN A 2 2.92 13.45 63.47
CA ASN A 2 2.53 12.60 62.33
C ASN A 2 2.73 13.38 61.01
N ASP A 3 3.54 12.98 60.04
CA ASP A 3 4.22 11.73 59.74
C ASP A 3 5.39 12.02 58.77
N ILE A 4 6.42 11.18 58.81
CA ILE A 4 7.59 11.18 57.92
C ILE A 4 7.19 10.62 56.55
N THR A 5 7.64 11.23 55.45
CA THR A 5 7.97 10.44 54.24
C THR A 5 9.11 11.11 53.47
N LEU A 6 10.31 10.57 53.66
CA LEU A 6 11.39 10.59 52.66
C LEU A 6 10.88 9.89 51.41
N SER A 7 10.85 10.56 50.25
CA SER A 7 10.76 9.85 48.98
C SER A 7 12.11 9.87 48.28
N ASN A 8 12.61 8.66 48.09
CA ASN A 8 13.93 8.29 47.65
C ASN A 8 14.24 8.79 46.23
N LYS A 9 15.48 9.26 46.08
CA LYS A 9 16.21 9.37 44.82
C LYS A 9 16.41 7.97 44.25
N GLU A 10 15.77 7.61 43.13
CA GLU A 10 16.27 6.55 42.23
C GLU A 10 15.97 6.83 40.75
N VAL A 11 17.03 6.68 39.97
CA VAL A 11 17.15 6.85 38.53
C VAL A 11 16.57 5.62 37.82
N LYS A 12 15.65 5.80 36.86
CA LYS A 12 15.22 4.74 35.90
C LYS A 12 14.53 5.44 34.72
N LYS A 13 14.80 5.17 33.45
CA LYS A 13 15.66 4.19 32.77
C LYS A 13 15.79 4.70 31.33
N MET A 14 16.95 5.24 30.95
CA MET A 14 17.26 5.46 29.54
C MET A 14 17.53 4.09 28.91
N LYS A 15 16.53 3.47 28.29
CA LYS A 15 16.66 2.47 27.20
C LYS A 15 15.29 2.23 26.56
N GLU A 16 15.00 2.97 25.51
CA GLU A 16 14.40 2.33 24.33
C GLU A 16 15.38 2.54 23.18
N THR A 17 16.24 1.54 23.04
CA THR A 17 16.90 1.23 21.79
C THR A 17 15.82 1.10 20.73
N LYS A 18 15.62 2.16 19.92
CA LYS A 18 14.89 2.05 18.65
C LYS A 18 15.51 0.88 17.89
N LYS A 19 14.75 -0.19 17.69
CA LYS A 19 15.20 -1.33 16.89
C LYS A 19 15.66 -0.77 15.53
N PRO A 20 16.92 -0.99 15.11
CA PRO A 20 17.30 -0.75 13.73
C PRO A 20 16.73 -1.92 12.94
N GLY A 21 15.51 -1.76 12.41
CA GLY A 21 14.87 -2.82 11.64
C GLY A 21 13.36 -2.84 11.64
N GLU A 22 12.67 -1.92 12.32
CA GLU A 22 11.27 -1.66 11.95
C GLU A 22 11.30 -0.96 10.59
N PRO A 23 10.64 -1.52 9.55
CA PRO A 23 10.33 -0.75 8.37
C PRO A 23 9.65 0.52 8.87
N LEU A 24 10.10 1.67 8.38
CA LEU A 24 9.31 2.87 8.51
C LEU A 24 7.94 2.49 7.95
N GLU A 25 6.92 2.34 8.81
CA GLU A 25 5.56 2.16 8.37
C GLU A 25 5.23 3.44 7.62
N THR A 26 5.42 3.41 6.30
CA THR A 26 4.92 4.42 5.40
C THR A 26 3.43 4.46 5.69
N ALA A 27 2.99 5.51 6.38
CA ALA A 27 1.61 5.69 6.80
C ALA A 27 0.67 5.22 5.68
N GLY A 28 -0.21 4.27 6.03
CA GLY A 28 -0.97 3.41 5.13
C GLY A 28 -1.98 4.15 4.25
N ARG A 29 -1.51 4.92 3.27
CA ARG A 29 -2.36 5.35 2.16
C ARG A 29 -2.53 4.17 1.21
N ALA A 30 -3.78 3.73 1.03
CA ALA A 30 -4.11 2.80 -0.04
C ALA A 30 -3.85 3.49 -1.39
N GLN A 31 -3.24 2.77 -2.33
CA GLN A 31 -3.06 3.29 -3.69
C GLN A 31 -4.42 3.47 -4.35
N GLU A 32 -4.66 4.64 -4.94
CA GLU A 32 -5.89 4.91 -5.68
C GLU A 32 -5.71 4.42 -7.11
N ILE A 33 -6.63 3.56 -7.56
CA ILE A 33 -6.60 3.02 -8.92
C ILE A 33 -7.93 3.34 -9.60
N GLN A 34 -7.86 4.10 -10.69
CA GLN A 34 -9.00 4.37 -11.56
C GLN A 34 -8.85 3.59 -12.86
N LEU A 35 -9.90 2.83 -13.20
CA LEU A 35 -9.98 2.06 -14.42
C LEU A 35 -11.29 2.40 -15.12
N SER A 36 -11.19 2.79 -16.38
CA SER A 36 -12.37 2.99 -17.24
C SER A 36 -12.06 2.51 -18.65
N GLN A 37 -13.06 1.92 -19.29
CA GLN A 37 -13.00 1.52 -20.68
C GLN A 37 -13.88 2.45 -21.52
N LEU A 38 -13.30 2.99 -22.59
CA LEU A 38 -13.95 3.90 -23.55
C LEU A 38 -13.70 3.34 -24.95
N ASP A 39 -14.68 2.59 -25.45
CA ASP A 39 -14.57 1.76 -26.66
C ASP A 39 -13.37 0.79 -26.55
N ASP A 40 -12.41 0.90 -27.48
CA ASP A 40 -11.20 0.08 -27.53
C ASP A 40 -10.05 0.64 -26.66
N ARG A 41 -10.27 1.76 -25.97
CA ARG A 41 -9.24 2.42 -25.15
C ARG A 41 -9.47 2.12 -23.68
N ILE A 42 -8.41 1.65 -23.02
CA ILE A 42 -8.38 1.46 -21.57
C ILE A 42 -7.63 2.64 -20.96
N LEU A 43 -8.33 3.40 -20.10
CA LEU A 43 -7.71 4.39 -19.24
C LEU A 43 -7.41 3.75 -17.89
N CYS A 44 -6.15 3.79 -17.50
CA CYS A 44 -5.68 3.33 -16.20
C CYS A 44 -4.87 4.44 -15.55
N GLN A 45 -5.21 4.78 -14.31
CA GLN A 45 -4.50 5.74 -13.49
C GLN A 45 -4.23 5.13 -12.12
N ILE A 46 -3.00 5.26 -11.64
CA ILE A 46 -2.55 4.78 -10.33
C ILE A 46 -1.91 5.94 -9.59
N ASP A 47 -2.45 6.32 -8.44
CA ASP A 47 -1.97 7.45 -7.63
C ASP A 47 -1.71 8.69 -8.50
N GLU A 48 -2.71 9.06 -9.29
CA GLU A 48 -2.69 10.18 -10.25
C GLU A 48 -1.77 9.97 -11.48
N THR A 49 -0.98 8.90 -11.54
CA THR A 49 -0.11 8.58 -12.66
C THR A 49 -0.86 7.81 -13.74
N VAL A 50 -0.94 8.37 -14.94
CA VAL A 50 -1.55 7.71 -16.11
C VAL A 50 -0.64 6.60 -16.63
N ILE A 51 -1.17 5.40 -16.76
CA ILE A 51 -0.50 4.26 -17.39
C ILE A 51 -0.86 4.27 -18.89
N GLN A 52 0.14 4.45 -19.74
CA GLN A 52 -0.04 4.51 -21.19
C GLN A 52 -0.09 3.10 -21.82
N ASN A 53 -0.68 3.01 -23.01
CA ASN A 53 -0.67 1.82 -23.87
C ASN A 53 -1.21 0.54 -23.21
N VAL A 54 -2.18 0.66 -22.31
CA VAL A 54 -2.89 -0.50 -21.74
C VAL A 54 -3.73 -1.17 -22.82
N LYS A 55 -3.46 -2.45 -23.08
CA LYS A 55 -4.16 -3.28 -24.09
C LYS A 55 -5.25 -4.15 -23.50
N ALA A 56 -5.08 -4.58 -22.25
CA ALA A 56 -6.05 -5.37 -21.53
C ALA A 56 -5.86 -5.23 -20.02
N TYR A 57 -6.91 -5.54 -19.26
CA TYR A 57 -6.83 -5.70 -17.82
C TYR A 57 -7.71 -6.86 -17.35
N SER A 58 -7.36 -7.46 -16.21
CA SER A 58 -8.22 -8.45 -15.55
C SER A 58 -8.06 -8.39 -14.04
N PHE A 59 -9.10 -8.78 -13.32
CA PHE A 59 -9.05 -8.94 -11.87
C PHE A 59 -8.84 -10.40 -11.52
N ALA A 60 -7.99 -10.65 -10.52
CA ALA A 60 -7.75 -11.97 -9.97
C ALA A 60 -7.73 -11.92 -8.45
N GLN A 61 -7.69 -13.08 -7.83
CA GLN A 61 -7.48 -13.23 -6.39
C GLN A 61 -6.36 -14.23 -6.16
N SER A 62 -5.40 -13.88 -5.31
CA SER A 62 -4.36 -14.81 -4.88
C SER A 62 -4.94 -15.88 -3.94
N SER A 63 -4.20 -16.96 -3.73
CA SER A 63 -4.58 -18.05 -2.81
C SER A 63 -4.80 -17.59 -1.36
N ASN A 64 -4.14 -16.49 -0.94
CA ASN A 64 -4.33 -15.87 0.37
C ASN A 64 -5.43 -14.78 0.40
N GLY A 65 -6.28 -14.73 -0.63
CA GLY A 65 -7.46 -13.88 -0.67
C GLY A 65 -7.22 -12.43 -1.09
N LYS A 66 -5.99 -12.03 -1.43
CA LYS A 66 -5.69 -10.65 -1.87
C LYS A 66 -6.21 -10.41 -3.27
N ALA A 67 -6.83 -9.26 -3.49
CA ALA A 67 -7.24 -8.83 -4.82
C ALA A 67 -6.03 -8.39 -5.65
N LEU A 68 -6.01 -8.81 -6.91
CA LEU A 68 -4.95 -8.52 -7.86
C LEU A 68 -5.57 -7.87 -9.10
N LEU A 69 -4.85 -6.91 -9.66
CA LEU A 69 -5.11 -6.31 -10.97
C LEU A 69 -3.97 -6.71 -11.90
N ASN A 70 -4.28 -7.42 -12.97
CA ASN A 70 -3.35 -7.70 -14.05
C ASN A 70 -3.54 -6.67 -15.15
N LEU A 71 -2.45 -6.07 -15.61
CA LEU A 71 -2.42 -5.14 -16.74
C LEU A 71 -1.55 -5.72 -17.85
N SER A 72 -2.04 -5.66 -19.08
CA SER A 72 -1.24 -5.91 -20.28
C SER A 72 -0.93 -4.57 -20.94
N ILE A 73 0.35 -4.25 -21.09
CA ILE A 73 0.85 -2.95 -21.53
C ILE A 73 1.73 -3.17 -22.76
N GLU A 74 1.56 -2.36 -23.79
CA GLU A 74 2.45 -2.37 -24.95
C GLU A 74 3.63 -1.44 -24.73
N VAL A 75 4.84 -2.00 -24.72
CA VAL A 75 6.11 -1.31 -24.56
C VAL A 75 7.01 -1.72 -25.72
N ASN A 76 7.50 -0.75 -26.51
CA ASN A 76 8.37 -1.02 -27.67
C ASN A 76 7.78 -2.05 -28.67
N ALA A 77 6.47 -2.02 -28.89
CA ALA A 77 5.71 -2.97 -29.73
C ALA A 77 5.61 -4.41 -29.19
N GLU A 78 6.02 -4.66 -27.95
CA GLU A 78 5.82 -5.93 -27.24
C GLU A 78 4.75 -5.76 -26.16
N VAL A 79 3.86 -6.75 -26.02
CA VAL A 79 2.84 -6.77 -24.96
C VAL A 79 3.42 -7.48 -23.74
N VAL A 80 3.66 -6.72 -22.68
CA VAL A 80 4.11 -7.22 -21.38
C VAL A 80 2.96 -7.24 -20.39
N SER A 81 3.01 -8.18 -19.44
CA SER A 81 2.00 -8.28 -18.37
C SER A 81 2.63 -7.96 -17.02
N THR A 82 1.89 -7.20 -16.20
CA THR A 82 2.27 -6.90 -14.82
C THR A 82 1.08 -7.11 -13.89
N THR A 83 1.35 -7.49 -12.65
CA THR A 83 0.35 -7.74 -11.63
C THR A 83 0.56 -6.81 -10.45
N ILE A 84 -0.50 -6.13 -10.05
CA ILE A 84 -0.51 -5.16 -8.96
C ILE A 84 -1.47 -5.68 -7.88
N GLN A 85 -1.04 -5.63 -6.62
CA GLN A 85 -1.94 -5.93 -5.51
C GLN A 85 -2.84 -4.73 -5.26
N VAL A 86 -4.16 -4.95 -5.23
CA VAL A 86 -5.15 -3.88 -5.07
C VAL A 86 -6.01 -4.10 -3.84
N GLN A 87 -6.54 -3.03 -3.29
CA GLN A 87 -7.57 -3.09 -2.26
C GLN A 87 -8.87 -2.59 -2.88
N ARG A 88 -9.89 -3.46 -2.99
CA ARG A 88 -11.22 -3.01 -3.37
C ARG A 88 -11.79 -2.23 -2.20
N GLN A 89 -12.13 -0.96 -2.41
CA GLN A 89 -13.00 -0.26 -1.47
C GLN A 89 -14.36 -0.97 -1.48
N PRO A 90 -14.92 -1.31 -0.31
CA PRO A 90 -16.32 -1.71 -0.22
C PRO A 90 -17.16 -0.56 -0.76
N HIS A 91 -17.98 -0.81 -1.78
CA HIS A 91 -19.05 0.12 -2.10
C HIS A 91 -20.02 0.10 -0.91
N LEU A 92 -20.18 1.25 -0.25
CA LEU A 92 -21.16 1.45 0.81
C LEU A 92 -22.58 1.43 0.24
#